data_AF-A0A933QU17-F1
#
_entry.id   AF-A0A933QU17-F1
#
_cell.length_a   1.000
_cell.length_b   1.000
_cell.length_c   1.000
_cell.angle_alpha   90.00
_cell.angle_beta   90.00
_cell.angle_gamma   90.00
#
_symmetry.space_group_name_H-M   'P 1'
#
loop_
_entity.id
_entity.type
_entity.pdbx_description
1 polymer ?
#
loop_
_entity_poly.entity_id
_entity_poly.type
_entity_poly.pdbx_seq_one_letter_code
_entity_poly.pdbx_strand_id
1 'polypeptide(L)'
;MNPPDRRDSKITTRHLERKACIYIRQSTMKQVQNNRESQVNQYALVQRAQALGWSIARIQVFDGDLGHSGQSSDGRNDFQELVAQVSLGQVGLILGYEASRLARNNSDWYHLLDLAAVFSTLIADSDGVYDPRLYNDRLLLGLKGTMSEAELHLLRLRLDAGRMSQVRRGEYIQMLPTGLVRQTDGQVVKDPD
;
A
#
# COMPACT_ATOMS: atom_id res chain seq x y z
N MET A 1 7.13 -40.93 -1.73
CA MET A 1 5.88 -40.46 -2.34
C MET A 1 5.28 -39.45 -1.39
N ASN A 2 5.52 -38.16 -1.61
CA ASN A 2 4.96 -37.10 -0.77
C ASN A 2 3.45 -37.01 -1.02
N PRO A 3 2.62 -36.81 0.02
CA PRO A 3 1.19 -36.62 -0.18
C PRO A 3 0.95 -35.33 -1.00
N PRO A 4 -0.13 -35.27 -1.80
CA PRO A 4 -0.45 -34.08 -2.57
C PRO A 4 -0.67 -32.90 -1.62
N ASP A 5 -0.07 -31.77 -1.99
CA ASP A 5 -0.12 -30.51 -1.26
C ASP A 5 -1.57 -30.07 -1.04
N ARG A 6 -2.04 -30.16 0.21
CA ARG A 6 -3.42 -29.93 0.60
C ARG A 6 -3.59 -28.46 1.01
N ARG A 7 -3.38 -27.51 0.09
CA ARG A 7 -3.50 -26.07 0.40
C ARG A 7 -3.91 -25.22 -0.80
N ASP A 8 -5.08 -25.48 -1.36
CA ASP A 8 -5.92 -24.44 -1.99
C ASP A 8 -7.34 -24.96 -1.90
N SER A 9 -8.27 -24.29 -1.25
CA SER A 9 -8.61 -22.93 -1.61
C SER A 9 -9.32 -22.29 -0.44
N LYS A 10 -8.64 -21.39 0.31
CA LYS A 10 -9.33 -20.46 1.24
C LYS A 10 -10.38 -19.64 0.48
N ILE A 11 -10.18 -19.50 -0.82
CA ILE A 11 -11.10 -18.91 -1.78
C ILE A 11 -12.29 -19.86 -1.98
N THR A 12 -13.48 -19.30 -2.01
CA THR A 12 -14.72 -20.05 -2.17
C THR A 12 -15.51 -19.39 -3.29
N THR A 13 -16.53 -20.05 -3.82
CA THR A 13 -17.42 -19.47 -4.82
C THR A 13 -18.00 -18.13 -4.34
N ARG A 14 -18.35 -18.02 -3.05
CA ARG A 14 -18.83 -16.78 -2.43
C ARG A 14 -17.78 -15.65 -2.43
N HIS A 15 -16.50 -15.98 -2.37
CA HIS A 15 -15.44 -14.96 -2.56
C HIS A 15 -15.39 -14.51 -4.02
N LEU A 16 -15.44 -15.46 -4.98
CA LEU A 16 -15.36 -15.18 -6.41
C LEU A 16 -16.59 -14.44 -6.97
N GLU A 17 -17.75 -14.57 -6.32
CA GLU A 17 -18.98 -13.82 -6.62
C GLU A 17 -18.87 -12.32 -6.34
N ARG A 18 -17.93 -11.94 -5.48
CA ARG A 18 -17.65 -10.58 -5.03
C ARG A 18 -16.42 -10.01 -5.74
N LYS A 19 -16.20 -8.71 -5.59
CA LYS A 19 -15.07 -8.02 -6.23
C LYS A 19 -13.72 -8.48 -5.66
N ALA A 20 -12.70 -8.51 -6.51
CA ALA A 20 -11.31 -8.47 -6.10
C ALA A 20 -10.82 -7.02 -6.23
N CYS A 21 -10.49 -6.41 -5.10
CA CYS A 21 -10.02 -5.04 -5.03
C CYS A 21 -8.50 -5.03 -4.95
N ILE A 22 -7.84 -4.46 -5.95
CA ILE A 22 -6.40 -4.27 -5.98
C ILE A 22 -6.14 -2.87 -5.43
N TYR A 23 -5.43 -2.78 -4.31
CA TYR A 23 -5.12 -1.50 -3.69
C TYR A 23 -3.63 -1.21 -3.81
N ILE A 24 -3.30 -0.12 -4.50
CA ILE A 24 -1.93 0.30 -4.77
C ILE A 24 -1.68 1.60 -4.02
N ARG A 25 -0.74 1.54 -3.09
CA ARG A 25 -0.29 2.71 -2.35
C ARG A 25 1.16 3.04 -2.69
N GLN A 26 1.41 4.26 -3.16
CA GLN A 26 2.77 4.79 -3.28
C GLN A 26 3.26 5.36 -1.95
N SER A 27 4.52 5.10 -1.62
CA SER A 27 5.31 5.91 -0.68
C SER A 27 5.76 7.20 -1.39
N THR A 28 5.49 8.37 -0.80
CA THR A 28 5.52 9.68 -1.47
C THR A 28 6.89 10.21 -1.96
N MET A 29 6.76 11.15 -2.91
CA MET A 29 7.67 12.19 -3.46
C MET A 29 8.87 11.81 -4.33
N LYS A 30 9.61 10.72 -4.09
CA LYS A 30 10.89 10.49 -4.81
C LYS A 30 10.83 9.52 -6.00
N GLN A 31 9.71 8.84 -6.21
CA GLN A 31 9.62 7.73 -7.20
C GLN A 31 8.82 8.06 -8.47
N VAL A 32 8.40 9.32 -8.67
CA VAL A 32 7.58 9.71 -9.82
C VAL A 32 8.36 9.78 -11.14
N GLN A 33 9.70 9.78 -11.12
CA GLN A 33 10.48 9.90 -12.36
C GLN A 33 10.60 8.60 -13.18
N ASN A 34 10.20 7.43 -12.65
CA ASN A 34 10.21 6.16 -13.40
C ASN A 34 8.89 5.38 -13.22
N ASN A 35 7.79 5.88 -13.79
CA ASN A 35 6.44 5.28 -13.75
C ASN A 35 6.30 3.84 -14.34
N ARG A 36 7.40 3.22 -14.79
CA ARG A 36 7.38 1.89 -15.42
C ARG A 36 7.16 0.77 -14.40
N GLU A 37 7.75 0.86 -13.21
CA GLU A 37 7.62 -0.19 -12.19
C GLU A 37 6.21 -0.22 -11.57
N SER A 38 5.56 0.95 -11.40
CA SER A 38 4.20 1.02 -10.85
C SER A 38 3.19 0.34 -11.78
N GLN A 39 3.30 0.57 -13.09
CA GLN A 39 2.44 -0.10 -14.07
C GLN A 39 2.70 -1.60 -14.11
N VAL A 40 3.97 -2.03 -14.10
CA VAL A 40 4.33 -3.46 -14.08
C VAL A 40 3.74 -4.15 -12.84
N ASN A 41 3.84 -3.53 -11.67
CA ASN A 41 3.28 -4.07 -10.43
C ASN A 41 1.76 -4.15 -10.47
N GLN A 42 1.08 -3.14 -11.02
CA GLN A 42 -0.38 -3.15 -11.21
C GLN A 42 -0.81 -4.33 -12.10
N TYR A 43 -0.17 -4.50 -13.26
CA TYR A 43 -0.44 -5.63 -14.14
C TYR A 43 -0.20 -6.98 -13.45
N ALA A 44 0.87 -7.10 -12.67
CA ALA A 44 1.17 -8.32 -11.92
C ALA A 44 0.08 -8.65 -10.88
N LEU A 45 -0.44 -7.66 -10.16
CA LEU A 45 -1.53 -7.86 -9.19
C LEU A 45 -2.85 -8.24 -9.89
N VAL A 46 -3.16 -7.62 -11.04
CA VAL A 46 -4.33 -7.99 -11.85
C VAL A 46 -4.22 -9.42 -12.36
N GLN A 47 -3.05 -9.83 -12.85
CA GLN A 47 -2.81 -11.21 -13.28
C GLN A 47 -2.92 -12.19 -12.11
N ARG A 48 -2.40 -11.83 -10.94
CA ARG A 48 -2.54 -12.67 -9.73
C ARG A 48 -4.00 -12.85 -9.33
N ALA A 49 -4.81 -11.79 -9.31
CA ALA A 49 -6.24 -11.90 -9.02
C ALA A 49 -6.97 -12.83 -10.01
N GLN A 50 -6.61 -12.78 -11.30
CA GLN A 50 -7.14 -13.71 -12.31
C GLN A 50 -6.68 -15.15 -12.06
N ALA A 51 -5.41 -15.37 -11.72
CA ALA A 51 -4.88 -16.68 -11.38
C ALA A 51 -5.56 -17.28 -10.14
N LEU A 52 -6.02 -16.43 -9.21
CA LEU A 52 -6.82 -16.82 -8.04
C LEU A 52 -8.30 -17.09 -8.37
N GLY A 53 -8.72 -16.93 -9.63
CA GLY A 53 -10.05 -17.29 -10.13
C GLY A 53 -11.03 -16.13 -10.29
N TRP A 54 -10.62 -14.88 -10.04
CA TRP A 54 -11.49 -13.72 -10.31
C TRP A 54 -11.57 -13.41 -11.80
N SER A 55 -12.78 -13.17 -12.30
CA SER A 55 -12.98 -12.66 -13.65
C SER A 55 -12.53 -11.21 -13.75
N ILE A 56 -12.03 -10.80 -14.93
CA ILE A 56 -11.58 -9.43 -15.19
C ILE A 56 -12.65 -8.38 -14.83
N ALA A 57 -13.92 -8.69 -15.07
CA ALA A 57 -15.05 -7.80 -14.80
C ALA A 57 -15.33 -7.57 -13.30
N ARG A 58 -14.78 -8.42 -12.42
CA ARG A 58 -14.88 -8.29 -10.96
C ARG A 58 -13.61 -7.74 -10.31
N ILE A 59 -12.58 -7.44 -11.10
CA ILE A 59 -11.35 -6.84 -10.60
C ILE A 59 -11.50 -5.32 -10.65
N GLN A 60 -11.38 -4.67 -9.50
CA GLN A 60 -11.38 -3.21 -9.37
C GLN A 60 -10.01 -2.76 -8.86
N VAL A 61 -9.37 -1.81 -9.54
CA VAL A 61 -8.09 -1.24 -9.10
C VAL A 61 -8.34 0.11 -8.43
N PHE A 62 -7.69 0.31 -7.29
CA PHE A 62 -7.62 1.55 -6.52
C PHE A 62 -6.19 2.06 -6.59
N ASP A 63 -5.98 3.08 -7.42
CA ASP A 63 -4.70 3.73 -7.69
C ASP A 63 -4.80 5.26 -7.60
N GLY A 64 -5.90 5.81 -7.11
CA GLY A 64 -6.10 7.24 -6.85
C GLY A 64 -5.22 7.78 -5.71
N ASP A 65 -4.68 6.91 -4.85
CA ASP A 65 -3.67 7.31 -3.85
C ASP A 65 -2.25 7.50 -4.44
N LEU A 66 -2.07 7.33 -5.76
CA LEU A 66 -0.83 7.64 -6.47
C LEU A 66 -0.68 9.17 -6.64
N GLY A 67 0.14 9.81 -5.82
CA GLY A 67 0.71 11.13 -6.14
C GLY A 67 -0.02 12.38 -5.65
N HIS A 68 -1.01 12.28 -4.75
CA HIS A 68 -1.60 13.48 -4.14
C HIS A 68 -0.72 14.06 -3.03
N SER A 69 0.23 14.91 -3.43
CA SER A 69 0.85 15.88 -2.54
C SER A 69 -0.14 16.99 -2.20
N GLY A 70 -0.68 16.95 -0.99
CA GLY A 70 -0.89 18.15 -0.15
C GLY A 70 -2.01 19.15 -0.46
N GLN A 71 -2.70 19.15 -1.61
CA GLN A 71 -3.78 20.12 -1.85
C GLN A 71 -4.88 19.57 -2.76
N SER A 72 -5.79 18.76 -2.20
CA SER A 72 -7.17 18.64 -2.69
C SER A 72 -7.97 17.84 -1.66
N SER A 73 -8.85 18.52 -0.93
CA SER A 73 -9.81 17.91 -0.01
C SER A 73 -11.06 17.36 -0.73
N ASP A 74 -10.96 17.06 -2.03
CA ASP A 74 -12.13 16.84 -2.90
C ASP A 74 -12.15 15.47 -3.61
N GLY A 75 -11.22 14.58 -3.30
CA GLY A 75 -11.22 13.21 -3.80
C GLY A 75 -11.55 12.24 -2.67
N ARG A 76 -12.60 11.41 -2.83
CA ARG A 76 -12.83 10.26 -1.94
C ARG A 76 -11.51 9.49 -1.83
N ASN A 77 -11.02 9.32 -0.62
CA ASN A 77 -9.82 8.53 -0.38
C ASN A 77 -10.11 7.09 -0.84
N ASP A 78 -9.36 6.58 -1.81
CA ASP A 78 -9.51 5.22 -2.34
C ASP A 78 -9.56 4.17 -1.24
N PHE A 79 -8.80 4.38 -0.16
CA PHE A 79 -8.86 3.53 1.02
C PHE A 79 -10.22 3.56 1.72
N GLN A 80 -10.85 4.73 1.84
CA GLN A 80 -12.20 4.87 2.42
C GLN A 80 -13.24 4.21 1.52
N GLU A 81 -13.13 4.34 0.20
CA GLU A 81 -14.02 3.63 -0.73
C GLU A 81 -13.85 2.11 -0.60
N LEU A 82 -12.61 1.62 -0.55
CA LEU A 82 -12.31 0.20 -0.33
C LEU A 82 -12.96 -0.30 0.98
N VAL A 83 -12.73 0.41 2.09
CA VAL A 83 -13.30 0.09 3.40
C VAL A 83 -14.84 0.07 3.35
N ALA A 84 -15.46 1.02 2.66
CA ALA A 84 -16.90 1.04 2.47
C ALA A 84 -17.40 -0.16 1.67
N GLN A 85 -16.76 -0.51 0.56
CA GLN A 85 -17.13 -1.69 -0.24
C GLN A 85 -16.97 -3.00 0.53
N VAL A 86 -15.93 -3.13 1.37
CA VAL A 86 -15.75 -4.26 2.29
C VAL A 86 -16.90 -4.32 3.29
N SER A 87 -17.25 -3.18 3.88
CA SER A 87 -18.32 -3.06 4.89
C SER A 87 -19.72 -3.35 4.32
N LEU A 88 -19.89 -3.18 3.01
CA LEU A 88 -21.11 -3.57 2.29
C LEU A 88 -21.11 -5.04 1.86
N GLY A 89 -20.06 -5.80 2.20
CA GLY A 89 -19.91 -7.20 1.82
C GLY A 89 -19.71 -7.42 0.32
N GLN A 90 -19.25 -6.39 -0.42
CA GLN A 90 -19.10 -6.43 -1.88
C GLN A 90 -17.74 -6.97 -2.34
N VAL A 91 -16.79 -7.10 -1.41
CA VAL A 91 -15.41 -7.49 -1.68
C VAL A 91 -15.17 -8.91 -1.19
N GLY A 92 -14.61 -9.75 -2.04
CA GLY A 92 -14.21 -11.12 -1.72
C GLY A 92 -12.71 -11.24 -1.48
N LEU A 93 -11.91 -10.34 -2.07
CA LEU A 93 -10.46 -10.29 -1.95
C LEU A 93 -9.97 -8.84 -1.97
N ILE A 94 -9.06 -8.50 -1.06
CA ILE A 94 -8.21 -7.32 -1.14
C ILE A 94 -6.80 -7.79 -1.47
N LEU A 95 -6.20 -7.24 -2.51
CA LEU A 95 -4.87 -7.61 -2.97
C LEU A 95 -3.97 -6.38 -2.99
N GLY A 96 -2.84 -6.47 -2.29
CA GLY A 96 -1.77 -5.47 -2.33
C GLY A 96 -0.43 -6.12 -2.71
N TYR A 97 0.60 -5.31 -2.92
CA TYR A 97 1.96 -5.85 -3.12
C TYR A 97 2.52 -6.49 -1.84
N GLU A 98 2.34 -5.77 -0.73
CA GLU A 98 2.60 -6.20 0.64
C GLU A 98 1.33 -5.95 1.45
N ALA A 99 0.84 -6.95 2.18
CA ALA A 99 -0.40 -6.83 2.94
C ALA A 99 -0.33 -5.70 3.99
N SER A 100 0.84 -5.53 4.62
CA SER A 100 1.11 -4.47 5.60
C SER A 100 1.01 -3.04 5.04
N ARG A 101 1.09 -2.85 3.72
CA ARG A 101 1.04 -1.53 3.08
C ARG A 101 -0.36 -1.10 2.66
N LEU A 102 -1.36 -1.94 2.87
CA LEU A 102 -2.76 -1.65 2.53
C LEU A 102 -3.32 -0.43 3.28
N ALA A 103 -2.78 -0.08 4.44
CA ALA A 103 -3.32 1.02 5.26
C ALA A 103 -2.24 2.03 5.68
N ARG A 104 -2.66 3.28 5.96
CA ARG A 104 -1.73 4.41 6.19
C ARG A 104 -0.95 4.35 7.49
N ASN A 105 -1.54 3.72 8.49
CA ASN A 105 -1.03 3.55 9.85
C ASN A 105 -1.51 2.19 10.39
N ASN A 106 -1.04 1.79 11.57
CA ASN A 106 -1.45 0.54 12.19
C ASN A 106 -2.95 0.53 12.58
N SER A 107 -3.53 1.64 13.02
CA SER A 107 -4.95 1.67 13.41
C SER A 107 -5.88 1.35 12.25
N ASP A 108 -5.63 1.95 11.08
CA ASP A 108 -6.37 1.71 9.84
C ASP A 108 -6.14 0.28 9.34
N TRP A 109 -4.93 -0.26 9.53
CA TRP A 109 -4.61 -1.66 9.20
C TRP A 109 -5.45 -2.63 10.02
N TYR A 110 -5.41 -2.52 11.35
CA TYR A 110 -6.18 -3.39 12.22
C TYR A 110 -7.69 -3.21 12.02
N HIS A 111 -8.15 -1.99 11.75
CA HIS A 111 -9.54 -1.74 11.40
C HIS A 111 -9.95 -2.49 10.11
N LEU A 112 -9.12 -2.46 9.07
CA LEU A 112 -9.37 -3.22 7.85
C LEU A 112 -9.38 -4.73 8.10
N LEU A 113 -8.48 -5.25 8.95
CA LEU A 113 -8.47 -6.67 9.34
C LEU A 113 -9.76 -7.08 10.06
N ASP A 114 -10.30 -6.23 10.92
CA ASP A 114 -11.55 -6.47 11.64
C ASP A 114 -12.74 -6.53 10.68
N LEU A 115 -12.85 -5.54 9.79
CA LEU A 115 -13.90 -5.53 8.78
C LEU A 115 -13.78 -6.74 7.85
N ALA A 116 -12.57 -7.05 7.38
CA ALA A 116 -12.35 -8.19 6.52
C ALA A 116 -12.74 -9.52 7.20
N ALA A 117 -12.47 -9.66 8.50
CA ALA A 117 -12.92 -10.82 9.26
C ALA A 117 -14.46 -10.90 9.34
N VAL A 118 -15.13 -9.78 9.66
CA VAL A 118 -16.60 -9.71 9.78
C VAL A 118 -17.28 -10.03 8.44
N PHE A 119 -16.79 -9.46 7.35
CA PHE A 119 -17.41 -9.60 6.03
C PHE A 119 -16.87 -10.77 5.21
N SER A 120 -16.04 -11.63 5.82
CA SER A 120 -15.41 -12.78 5.16
C SER A 120 -14.70 -12.36 3.87
N THR A 121 -13.90 -11.31 3.96
CA THR A 121 -13.07 -10.79 2.88
C THR A 121 -11.65 -11.32 3.06
N LEU A 122 -11.09 -11.92 2.01
CA LEU A 122 -9.72 -12.40 2.03
C LEU A 122 -8.75 -11.24 1.82
N ILE A 123 -7.54 -11.39 2.36
CA ILE A 123 -6.42 -10.50 2.10
C ILE A 123 -5.36 -11.31 1.37
N ALA A 124 -4.74 -10.74 0.35
CA ALA A 124 -3.61 -11.37 -0.30
C ALA A 124 -2.49 -10.35 -0.54
N ASP A 125 -1.29 -10.88 -0.60
CA ASP A 125 -0.10 -10.19 -1.09
C ASP A 125 0.61 -11.09 -2.12
N SER A 126 1.84 -10.72 -2.49
CA SER A 126 2.69 -11.53 -3.37
C SER A 126 3.07 -12.90 -2.78
N ASP A 127 3.03 -13.08 -1.46
CA ASP A 127 3.43 -14.31 -0.79
C ASP A 127 2.27 -15.30 -0.64
N GLY A 128 1.05 -14.82 -0.40
CA GLY A 128 -0.07 -15.73 -0.14
C GLY A 128 -1.45 -15.10 -0.01
N VAL A 129 -2.43 -15.95 0.25
CA VAL A 129 -3.81 -15.61 0.57
C VAL A 129 -4.09 -15.92 2.04
N TYR A 130 -4.67 -14.96 2.73
CA TYR A 130 -4.92 -14.96 4.16
C TYR A 130 -6.42 -14.73 4.41
N ASP A 131 -6.97 -15.48 5.35
CA ASP A 131 -8.31 -15.29 5.88
C ASP A 131 -8.20 -14.68 7.28
N PRO A 132 -8.55 -13.39 7.48
CA PRO A 132 -8.44 -12.72 8.78
C PRO A 132 -9.26 -13.35 9.91
N ARG A 133 -10.16 -14.30 9.61
CA ARG A 133 -10.91 -15.09 10.61
C ARG A 133 -10.08 -16.24 11.19
N LEU A 134 -9.06 -16.69 10.48
CA LEU A 134 -8.17 -17.76 10.93
C LEU A 134 -7.07 -17.18 11.80
N TYR A 135 -6.90 -17.75 13.00
CA TYR A 135 -5.93 -17.28 13.99
C TYR A 135 -4.50 -17.15 13.42
N ASN A 136 -4.02 -18.19 12.74
CA ASN A 136 -2.65 -18.20 12.19
C ASN A 136 -2.45 -17.12 11.12
N ASP A 137 -3.42 -16.95 10.23
CA ASP A 137 -3.37 -15.93 9.18
C ASP A 137 -3.41 -14.53 9.79
N ARG A 138 -4.28 -14.31 10.77
CA ARG A 138 -4.40 -13.02 11.47
C ARG A 138 -3.14 -12.67 12.24
N LEU A 139 -2.52 -13.65 12.91
CA LEU A 139 -1.23 -13.46 13.60
C LEU A 139 -0.13 -13.07 12.61
N LEU A 140 -0.03 -13.77 11.48
CA LEU A 140 0.95 -13.47 10.44
C LEU A 140 0.73 -12.08 9.83
N LEU A 141 -0.52 -11.71 9.56
CA LEU A 141 -0.89 -10.37 9.08
C LEU A 141 -0.51 -9.28 10.11
N GLY A 142 -0.70 -9.55 11.40
CA GLY A 142 -0.26 -8.66 12.48
C GLY A 142 1.26 -8.50 12.51
N LEU A 143 2.02 -9.61 12.43
CA LEU A 143 3.49 -9.60 12.39
C LEU A 143 4.03 -8.88 11.14
N LYS A 144 3.42 -9.08 9.97
CA LYS A 144 3.75 -8.32 8.75
C LYS A 144 3.55 -6.80 8.97
N GLY A 145 2.47 -6.42 9.66
CA GLY A 145 2.21 -5.04 10.05
C GLY A 145 3.31 -4.46 10.94
N THR A 146 3.67 -5.15 12.03
CA THR A 146 4.72 -4.67 12.97
C THR A 146 6.11 -4.63 12.33
N MET A 147 6.45 -5.60 11.48
CA MET A 147 7.71 -5.59 10.73
C MET A 147 7.80 -4.38 9.80
N SER A 148 6.73 -4.05 9.08
CA SER A 148 6.70 -2.87 8.21
C SER A 148 6.91 -1.56 8.98
N GLU A 149 6.39 -1.46 10.20
CA GLU A 149 6.61 -0.30 11.07
C GLU A 149 8.08 -0.21 11.53
N ALA A 150 8.67 -1.35 11.90
CA ALA A 150 10.07 -1.44 12.30
C ALA A 150 11.01 -1.08 11.13
N GLU A 151 10.74 -1.56 9.91
CA GLU A 151 11.48 -1.20 8.71
C GLU A 151 11.43 0.31 8.42
N LEU A 152 10.24 0.91 8.52
CA LEU A 152 10.09 2.35 8.36
C LEU A 152 10.88 3.14 9.41
N HIS A 153 10.89 2.67 10.66
CA HIS A 153 11.69 3.27 11.73
C HIS A 153 13.20 3.23 11.40
N LEU A 154 13.71 2.07 10.97
CA LEU A 154 15.12 1.91 10.58
C LEU A 154 15.50 2.79 9.38
N LEU A 155 14.61 2.93 8.39
CA LEU A 155 14.82 3.82 7.25
C LEU A 155 14.92 5.29 7.69
N ARG A 156 14.04 5.74 8.59
CA ARG A 156 14.09 7.10 9.14
C ARG A 156 15.41 7.36 9.86
N LEU A 157 15.86 6.43 10.72
CA LEU A 157 17.14 6.55 11.41
C LEU A 157 18.32 6.69 10.43
N ARG A 158 18.34 5.91 9.35
CA ARG A 158 19.38 5.98 8.31
C ARG A 158 19.35 7.32 7.55
N LEU A 159 18.16 7.80 7.19
CA LEU A 159 17.99 9.08 6.52
C LEU A 159 18.43 10.25 7.42
N ASP A 160 18.07 10.22 8.70
CA ASP A 160 18.49 11.22 9.68
C ASP A 160 20.00 11.20 9.90
N ALA A 161 20.61 10.01 10.02
CA ALA A 161 22.06 9.88 10.12
C ALA A 161 22.78 10.43 8.88
N GLY A 162 22.27 10.15 7.68
CA GLY A 162 22.77 10.69 6.41
C GLY A 162 22.65 12.22 6.34
N ARG A 163 21.49 12.77 6.72
CA ARG A 163 21.26 14.21 6.83
C ARG A 163 22.27 14.86 7.78
N MET A 164 22.44 14.31 8.98
CA MET A 164 23.39 14.83 9.96
C MET A 164 24.84 14.72 9.49
N SER A 165 25.17 13.71 8.69
CA SER A 165 26.50 13.59 8.06
C SER A 165 26.75 14.72 7.06
N GLN A 166 25.78 15.08 6.23
CA GLN A 166 25.88 16.23 5.32
C GLN A 166 25.98 17.56 6.09
N VAL A 167 25.22 17.72 7.17
CA VAL A 167 25.29 18.93 8.02
C VAL A 167 26.70 19.09 8.59
N ARG A 168 27.30 18.02 9.12
CA ARG A 168 28.66 18.07 9.66
C ARG A 168 29.74 18.43 8.63
N ARG A 169 29.51 18.10 7.35
CA ARG A 169 30.41 18.49 6.24
C ARG A 169 30.09 19.87 5.65
N GLY A 170 29.03 20.54 6.10
CA GLY A 170 28.56 21.80 5.51
C GLY A 170 27.92 21.64 4.13
N GLU A 171 27.58 20.42 3.73
CA GLU A 171 27.02 20.07 2.40
C GLU A 171 25.49 19.95 2.41
N TYR A 172 24.85 20.10 3.57
CA TYR A 172 23.41 19.89 3.66
C TYR A 172 22.62 21.01 2.98
N ILE A 173 21.87 20.63 1.94
CA ILE A 173 20.95 21.51 1.24
C ILE A 173 19.53 21.14 1.63
N GLN A 174 18.86 22.04 2.36
CA GLN A 174 17.45 21.88 2.71
C GLN A 174 16.55 22.30 1.54
N MET A 175 15.40 21.63 1.39
CA MET A 175 14.30 22.13 0.56
C MET A 175 13.82 23.47 1.08
N LEU A 176 13.62 24.41 0.16
CA LEU A 176 13.09 25.71 0.47
C LEU A 176 11.56 25.67 0.56
N PRO A 177 10.95 26.41 1.50
CA PRO A 177 9.51 26.68 1.48
C PRO A 177 9.05 27.29 0.14
N THR A 178 7.77 27.12 -0.18
CA THR A 178 7.15 27.77 -1.35
C THR A 178 7.37 29.28 -1.32
N GLY A 179 7.69 29.88 -2.47
CA GLY A 179 8.01 31.30 -2.59
C GLY A 179 9.50 31.63 -2.33
N LEU A 180 10.37 30.62 -2.23
CA LEU A 180 11.82 30.79 -2.13
C LEU A 180 12.54 29.90 -3.16
N VAL A 181 13.52 30.46 -3.86
CA VAL A 181 14.37 29.75 -4.83
C VAL A 181 15.85 29.88 -4.48
N ARG A 182 16.63 28.82 -4.75
CA ARG A 182 18.07 28.81 -4.56
C ARG A 182 18.75 29.09 -5.90
N GLN A 183 19.50 30.18 -6.00
CA GLN A 183 20.25 30.55 -7.18
C GLN A 183 21.50 29.65 -7.34
N THR A 184 22.14 29.70 -8.51
CA THR A 184 23.33 28.90 -8.84
C THR A 184 24.55 29.22 -7.97
N ASP A 185 24.59 30.40 -7.37
CA ASP A 185 25.61 30.82 -6.40
C ASP A 185 25.30 30.34 -4.96
N GLY A 186 24.18 29.64 -4.77
CA GLY A 186 23.72 29.10 -3.49
C GLY A 186 22.85 30.06 -2.67
N GLN A 187 22.67 31.31 -3.11
CA GLN A 187 21.87 32.31 -2.40
C GLN A 187 20.38 31.99 -2.48
N VAL A 188 19.65 32.22 -1.38
CA VAL A 188 18.20 31.98 -1.29
C VAL A 188 17.50 33.31 -1.45
N VAL A 189 16.64 33.42 -2.46
CA VAL A 189 15.86 34.62 -2.76
C VAL A 189 14.37 34.31 -2.80
N LYS A 190 13.52 35.34 -2.73
CA LYS A 190 12.08 35.16 -2.99
C LYS A 190 11.86 34.76 -4.44
N ASP A 191 10.95 33.82 -4.64
CA ASP A 191 10.45 33.49 -5.97
C ASP A 191 9.78 34.76 -6.55
N PRO A 192 10.20 35.24 -7.74
CA PRO A 192 9.64 36.45 -8.34
C PRO A 192 8.21 36.31 -8.88
N ASP A 193 7.66 35.10 -8.94
CA ASP A 193 6.28 34.80 -9.38
C ASP A 193 5.27 34.67 -8.23
#